data_AF-A0A7V8CST9-F1
#
_entry.id   AF-A0A7V8CST9-F1
#
_cell.length_a   1.000
_cell.length_b   1.000
_cell.length_c   1.000
_cell.angle_alpha   90.00
_cell.angle_beta   90.00
_cell.angle_gamma   90.00
#
_symmetry.space_group_name_H-M   'P 1'
#
loop_
_entity.id
_entity.type
_entity.pdbx_description
1 polymer ?
#
loop_
_entity_poly.entity_id
_entity_poly.type
_entity_poly.pdbx_seq_one_letter_code
_entity_poly.pdbx_strand_id
1 'polypeptide(L)'
;MNERPIPLAAQRNIDAVEILRVWVAERQLHCSLKIGMYRDGMGIDEELAWGVILADAARHISKALYPKMQKPRRLLYKKFSTALTMRSLRQLQVLKADLYSRLNSARNRP
;
A
#
# COMPACT_ATOMS: atom_id res chain seq x y z
N MET A 1 -9.26 -8.56 -21.32
CA MET A 1 -9.01 -7.72 -20.12
C MET A 1 -7.50 -7.67 -19.90
N ASN A 2 -6.89 -6.49 -19.69
CA ASN A 2 -5.43 -6.36 -19.49
C ASN A 2 -5.10 -6.27 -17.99
N GLU A 3 -5.25 -7.39 -17.29
CA GLU A 3 -5.00 -7.45 -15.86
C GLU A 3 -3.52 -7.63 -15.52
N ARG A 4 -3.12 -7.18 -14.33
CA ARG A 4 -1.79 -7.47 -13.79
C ARG A 4 -1.80 -8.85 -13.13
N PRO A 5 -0.75 -9.67 -13.33
CA PRO A 5 -0.68 -10.98 -12.71
C PRO A 5 -0.63 -10.86 -11.19
N ILE A 6 -1.22 -11.82 -10.50
CA ILE A 6 -1.16 -11.93 -9.04
C ILE A 6 0.32 -12.04 -8.63
N PRO A 7 0.81 -11.24 -7.66
CA PRO A 7 2.19 -11.35 -7.18
C PRO A 7 2.52 -12.76 -6.71
N LEU A 8 3.74 -13.25 -7.00
CA LEU A 8 4.16 -14.61 -6.58
C LEU A 8 4.03 -14.84 -5.07
N ALA A 9 4.25 -13.80 -4.25
CA ALA A 9 4.08 -13.88 -2.81
C ALA A 9 2.61 -14.14 -2.39
N ALA A 10 1.65 -13.60 -3.14
CA ALA A 10 0.23 -13.87 -2.92
C ALA A 10 -0.17 -15.26 -3.44
N GLN A 11 0.36 -15.69 -4.59
CA GLN A 11 0.09 -17.04 -5.13
C GLN A 11 0.54 -18.17 -4.19
N ARG A 12 1.66 -17.97 -3.49
CA ARG A 12 2.24 -18.98 -2.57
C ARG A 12 1.55 -19.03 -1.21
N ASN A 13 0.66 -18.10 -0.92
CA ASN A 13 0.06 -17.94 0.39
C ASN A 13 -1.45 -18.15 0.30
N ILE A 14 -1.94 -19.27 0.85
CA ILE A 14 -3.37 -19.60 0.85
C ILE A 14 -4.22 -18.56 1.58
N ASP A 15 -3.63 -17.84 2.54
CA ASP A 15 -4.28 -16.77 3.31
C ASP A 15 -4.11 -15.39 2.66
N ALA A 16 -3.59 -15.32 1.43
CA ALA A 16 -3.45 -14.05 0.73
C ALA A 16 -4.83 -13.50 0.35
N VAL A 17 -5.01 -12.20 0.60
CA VAL A 17 -6.26 -11.51 0.28
C VAL A 17 -5.97 -10.31 -0.61
N GLU A 18 -6.74 -10.18 -1.69
CA GLU A 18 -6.77 -8.96 -2.50
C GLU A 18 -7.58 -7.89 -1.78
N ILE A 19 -6.94 -6.76 -1.47
CA ILE A 19 -7.53 -5.67 -0.68
C ILE A 19 -8.01 -4.52 -1.58
N LEU A 20 -7.28 -4.25 -2.66
CA LEU A 20 -7.51 -3.16 -3.61
C LEU A 20 -7.16 -3.64 -5.01
N ARG A 21 -8.06 -3.39 -5.96
CA ARG A 21 -7.77 -3.51 -7.39
C ARG A 21 -8.33 -2.32 -8.13
N VAL A 22 -7.53 -1.76 -9.03
CA VAL A 22 -7.82 -0.51 -9.74
C VAL A 22 -7.77 -0.74 -11.25
N TRP A 23 -8.72 -0.17 -11.97
CA TRP A 23 -8.81 -0.21 -13.42
C TRP A 23 -9.06 1.18 -14.00
N VAL A 24 -8.61 1.37 -15.24
CA VAL A 24 -9.07 2.46 -16.09
C VAL A 24 -10.10 1.85 -17.05
N ALA A 25 -11.37 2.24 -16.90
CA ALA A 25 -12.48 1.81 -17.73
C ALA A 25 -13.44 2.99 -17.91
N GLU A 26 -14.16 3.06 -19.03
CA GLU A 26 -15.18 4.10 -19.26
C GLU A 26 -14.68 5.54 -19.05
N ARG A 27 -13.40 5.80 -19.36
CA ARG A 27 -12.73 7.10 -19.16
C ARG A 27 -12.63 7.53 -17.69
N GLN A 28 -12.80 6.60 -16.75
CA GLN A 28 -12.73 6.82 -15.31
C GLN A 28 -11.85 5.77 -14.62
N LEU A 29 -11.57 6.01 -13.33
CA LEU A 29 -10.93 5.04 -12.45
C LEU A 29 -12.01 4.25 -11.70
N HIS A 30 -11.94 2.93 -11.78
CA HIS A 30 -12.80 2.03 -11.04
C HIS A 30 -11.97 1.25 -10.03
N CYS A 31 -12.49 1.08 -8.83
CA CYS A 31 -11.84 0.35 -7.75
C CYS A 31 -12.75 -0.75 -7.22
N SER A 32 -12.17 -1.91 -6.93
CA SER A 32 -12.76 -2.93 -6.07
C SER A 32 -11.97 -2.94 -4.77
N LEU A 33 -12.68 -2.79 -3.64
CA LEU A 33 -12.11 -2.62 -2.31
C LEU A 33 -12.70 -3.67 -1.37
N LYS A 34 -11.85 -4.34 -0.59
CA LYS A 34 -12.30 -5.19 0.52
C LYS A 34 -12.21 -4.39 1.83
N ILE A 35 -13.28 -3.69 2.18
CA ILE A 35 -13.39 -2.92 3.41
C ILE A 35 -13.78 -3.82 4.60
N GLY A 36 -13.28 -3.50 5.80
CA GLY A 36 -13.63 -4.16 7.06
C GLY A 36 -12.70 -5.31 7.44
N MET A 37 -11.79 -5.70 6.56
CA MET A 37 -10.83 -6.78 6.84
C MET A 37 -9.92 -6.46 8.02
N TYR A 38 -9.48 -5.21 8.17
CA TYR A 38 -8.53 -4.84 9.21
C TYR A 38 -9.24 -4.64 10.54
N ARG A 39 -10.36 -3.92 10.54
CA ARG A 39 -11.17 -3.69 11.74
C ARG A 39 -11.74 -4.99 12.30
N ASP A 40 -12.48 -5.71 11.47
CA ASP A 40 -13.30 -6.83 11.92
C ASP A 40 -12.51 -8.14 11.94
N GLY A 41 -11.55 -8.29 11.02
CA GLY A 41 -10.73 -9.51 10.93
C GLY A 41 -9.47 -9.49 11.79
N MET A 42 -8.96 -8.31 12.16
CA MET A 42 -7.63 -8.19 12.77
C MET A 42 -7.55 -7.22 13.95
N GLY A 43 -8.62 -6.50 14.29
CA GLY A 43 -8.62 -5.49 15.35
C GLY A 43 -7.68 -4.31 15.09
N ILE A 44 -7.40 -4.04 13.81
CA ILE A 44 -6.54 -2.94 13.36
C ILE A 44 -7.44 -1.79 12.88
N ASP A 45 -7.09 -0.56 13.23
CA ASP A 45 -7.76 0.64 12.72
C ASP A 45 -7.72 0.64 11.17
N GLU A 46 -8.91 0.63 10.56
CA GLU A 46 -9.09 0.47 9.12
C GLU A 46 -8.52 1.68 8.37
N GLU A 47 -8.79 2.88 8.87
CA GLU A 47 -8.33 4.16 8.35
C GLU A 47 -6.81 4.23 8.36
N LEU A 48 -6.19 3.77 9.45
CA LEU A 48 -4.73 3.64 9.55
C LEU A 48 -4.16 2.63 8.54
N ALA A 49 -4.78 1.46 8.42
CA ALA A 49 -4.34 0.43 7.48
C ALA A 49 -4.37 0.94 6.03
N TRP A 50 -5.48 1.59 5.62
CA TRP A 50 -5.59 2.22 4.31
C TRP A 50 -4.59 3.35 4.09
N GLY A 51 -4.31 4.15 5.12
CA GLY A 51 -3.26 5.17 5.08
C GLY A 51 -1.87 4.57 4.78
N VAL A 52 -1.54 3.44 5.41
CA VAL A 52 -0.29 2.71 5.15
C VAL A 52 -0.24 2.16 3.73
N ILE A 53 -1.34 1.53 3.26
CA ILE A 53 -1.43 0.96 1.90
C ILE A 53 -1.21 2.04 0.84
N LEU A 54 -1.94 3.16 0.94
CA LEU A 54 -1.86 4.24 -0.04
C LEU A 54 -0.47 4.86 -0.11
N ALA A 55 0.16 5.08 1.04
CA ALA A 55 1.49 5.64 1.04
C ALA A 55 2.56 4.67 0.52
N ASP A 56 2.40 3.37 0.76
CA ASP A 56 3.30 2.37 0.20
C ASP A 56 3.15 2.27 -1.33
N ALA A 57 1.92 2.34 -1.83
CA ALA A 57 1.63 2.40 -3.26
C ALA A 57 2.25 3.66 -3.90
N ALA A 58 2.08 4.85 -3.31
CA ALA A 58 2.70 6.07 -3.77
C ALA A 58 4.24 5.96 -3.82
N ARG A 59 4.85 5.35 -2.79
CA ARG A 59 6.29 5.09 -2.74
C ARG A 59 6.73 4.13 -3.86
N HIS A 60 5.95 3.10 -4.17
CA HIS A 60 6.25 2.14 -5.25
C HIS A 60 6.16 2.80 -6.62
N ILE A 61 5.10 3.58 -6.87
CA ILE A 61 4.93 4.36 -8.10
C ILE A 61 6.10 5.34 -8.28
N SER A 62 6.46 6.07 -7.22
CA SER A 62 7.60 7.00 -7.24
C SER A 62 8.91 6.30 -7.63
N LYS A 63 9.20 5.13 -7.04
CA LYS A 63 10.37 4.32 -7.40
C LYS A 63 10.33 3.84 -8.85
N ALA A 64 9.16 3.43 -9.34
CA ALA A 64 8.98 2.93 -10.71
C ALA A 64 9.14 4.03 -11.76
N LEU A 65 8.65 5.23 -11.48
CA LEU A 65 8.78 6.40 -12.37
C LEU A 65 10.20 6.98 -12.36
N TYR A 66 10.94 6.80 -11.25
CA TYR A 66 12.27 7.38 -11.05
C TYR A 66 13.32 6.32 -10.65
N PRO A 67 13.57 5.29 -11.49
CA PRO A 67 14.41 4.14 -11.16
C PRO A 67 15.91 4.46 -11.07
N LYS A 68 16.35 5.55 -11.70
CA LYS A 68 17.72 6.08 -11.68
C LYS A 68 17.68 7.58 -11.40
N MET A 69 17.78 8.04 -10.15
CA MET A 69 17.95 9.47 -9.89
C MET A 69 19.08 9.75 -8.90
N GLN A 70 20.23 10.12 -9.46
CA GLN A 70 21.26 10.97 -8.84
C GLN A 70 20.80 12.45 -8.74
N LYS A 71 19.50 12.75 -8.74
CA LYS A 71 18.99 14.13 -8.59
C LYS A 71 18.70 14.42 -7.11
N PRO A 72 19.05 15.63 -6.61
CA PRO A 72 19.00 15.94 -5.19
C PRO A 72 17.58 15.75 -4.63
N ARG A 73 17.52 14.99 -3.53
CA ARG A 73 16.33 14.59 -2.75
C ARG A 73 15.22 15.65 -2.72
N ARG A 74 15.56 16.94 -2.62
CA ARG A 74 14.63 18.08 -2.49
C ARG A 74 13.64 18.30 -3.66
N LEU A 75 13.96 17.92 -4.90
CA LEU A 75 13.09 18.22 -6.06
C LEU A 75 11.95 17.20 -6.27
N LEU A 76 12.15 15.94 -5.86
CA LEU A 76 11.11 14.90 -5.94
C LEU A 76 9.93 15.21 -5.02
N TYR A 77 10.24 15.83 -3.88
CA TYR A 77 9.24 16.11 -2.88
C TYR A 77 8.26 17.18 -3.33
N LYS A 78 8.63 18.18 -4.13
CA LYS A 78 7.68 19.22 -4.56
C LYS A 78 6.52 18.74 -5.44
N LYS A 79 6.66 17.62 -6.18
CA LYS A 79 5.58 17.11 -7.04
C LYS A 79 4.66 16.11 -6.34
N PHE A 80 5.19 15.32 -5.40
CA PHE A 80 4.39 14.40 -4.57
C PHE A 80 3.98 15.00 -3.21
N SER A 81 4.62 16.06 -2.71
CA SER A 81 4.28 16.71 -1.43
C SER A 81 2.98 17.48 -1.49
N THR A 82 2.52 17.88 -2.67
CA THR A 82 1.15 18.38 -2.84
C THR A 82 0.12 17.27 -2.61
N ALA A 83 0.52 15.99 -2.68
CA ALA A 83 -0.35 14.84 -2.45
C ALA A 83 -0.06 14.10 -1.11
N LEU A 84 1.17 14.08 -0.59
CA LEU A 84 1.53 13.42 0.67
C LEU A 84 2.67 14.17 1.39
N THR A 85 2.35 14.81 2.51
CA THR A 85 3.31 15.54 3.36
C THR A 85 4.37 14.60 3.95
N MET A 86 5.64 14.88 3.67
CA MET A 86 6.83 14.05 3.93
C MET A 86 7.11 13.63 5.38
N ARG A 87 6.48 14.23 6.38
CA ARG A 87 6.61 13.78 7.79
C ARG A 87 6.05 12.36 7.96
N SER A 88 5.10 12.00 7.10
CA SER A 88 4.45 10.70 7.06
C SER A 88 5.41 9.57 6.66
N LEU A 89 6.35 9.72 5.73
CA LEU A 89 7.08 8.55 5.17
C LEU A 89 7.94 7.78 6.19
N ARG A 90 8.54 8.47 7.18
CA ARG A 90 9.25 7.78 8.29
C ARG A 90 8.27 7.17 9.28
N GLN A 91 7.20 7.89 9.65
CA GLN A 91 6.14 7.34 10.50
C GLN A 91 5.45 6.15 9.83
N LEU A 92 5.24 6.18 8.52
CA LEU A 92 4.66 5.11 7.72
C LEU A 92 5.59 3.92 7.62
N GLN A 93 6.92 4.10 7.61
CA GLN A 93 7.85 2.96 7.71
C GLN A 93 7.77 2.27 9.08
N VAL A 94 7.64 3.05 10.16
CA VAL A 94 7.46 2.51 11.52
C VAL A 94 6.09 1.84 11.68
N LEU A 95 5.02 2.50 11.22
CA LEU A 95 3.65 1.97 11.22
C LEU A 95 3.53 0.73 10.33
N LYS A 96 4.22 0.71 9.19
CA LYS A 96 4.32 -0.46 8.32
C LYS A 96 4.98 -1.60 9.10
N ALA A 97 6.14 -1.38 9.71
CA ALA A 97 6.82 -2.42 10.48
C ALA A 97 5.96 -2.96 11.63
N ASP A 98 5.25 -2.09 12.36
CA ASP A 98 4.33 -2.47 13.43
C ASP A 98 3.13 -3.26 12.89
N LEU A 99 2.52 -2.80 11.80
CA LEU A 99 1.43 -3.49 11.12
C LEU A 99 1.86 -4.89 10.67
N TYR A 100 3.01 -5.04 10.00
CA TYR A 100 3.52 -6.36 9.59
C TYR A 100 3.81 -7.27 10.78
N SER A 101 4.35 -6.74 11.88
CA SER A 101 4.56 -7.50 13.11
C SER A 101 3.24 -8.01 13.70
N ARG A 102 2.23 -7.15 13.78
CA ARG A 102 0.89 -7.51 14.28
C ARG A 102 0.17 -8.50 13.38
N LEU A 103 0.26 -8.33 12.06
CA LEU A 103 -0.30 -9.26 11.09
C LEU A 103 0.32 -10.65 11.22
N ASN A 104 1.65 -10.74 11.34
CA ASN A 104 2.34 -12.01 11.56
C ASN A 104 2.00 -12.63 12.93
N SER A 105 1.78 -11.80 13.95
CA SER A 105 1.42 -12.26 15.30
C SER A 105 -0.04 -12.75 15.38
N ALA A 106 -0.95 -12.09 14.66
CA ALA A 106 -2.35 -12.50 14.56
C ALA A 106 -2.51 -13.80 13.77
N ARG A 107 -1.65 -14.04 12.78
CA ARG A 107 -1.64 -15.26 11.97
C ARG A 107 -1.11 -16.50 12.70
N ASN A 108 -0.33 -16.32 13.77
CA ASN A 108 0.30 -17.40 14.54
C ASN A 108 -0.37 -17.67 15.90
N ARG A 109 -1.61 -17.22 16.12
CA ARG A 109 -2.39 -17.65 17.29
C ARG A 109 -3.02 -19.03 17.01
N PRO A 110 -2.99 -19.97 17.98
CA PRO A 110 -3.58 -21.29 17.84
C PRO A 110 -5.10 -21.24 17.69
#